data_AF-A0A1Q9PYK4-F1
#
_entry.id   AF-A0A1Q9PYK4-F1
#
_cell.length_a   1.000
_cell.length_b   1.000
_cell.length_c   1.000
_cell.angle_alpha   90.00
_cell.angle_beta   90.00
_cell.angle_gamma   90.00
#
_symmetry.space_group_name_H-M   'P 1'
#
loop_
_entity.id
_entity.type
_entity.pdbx_description
1 polymer ?
#
loop_
_entity_poly.entity_id
_entity_poly.type
_entity_poly.pdbx_seq_one_letter_code
_entity_poly.pdbx_strand_id
1 'polypeptide(L)'
;MDMSTSSAGLLQISGGTITVNASGDGLDSNGSIAMTGGTVMVNGPTISNNGALDYDGSFDISGGLIIAVGSSGMVQTSSDQSAQASSLMTYPTTQAAGLMVHLEDHNGKNIISFLPANEYQSVFISSPELKKDSSYTLYSGGSSTGSNEVGLYKNGEYKGGTKIVNLKWLLG
;
A
#
# COMPACT_ATOMS: atom_id res chain seq x y z
N MET A 1 22.27 -30.75 -10.36
CA MET A 1 22.73 -29.36 -10.54
C MET A 1 21.67 -28.50 -9.88
N ASP A 2 22.04 -27.88 -8.77
CA ASP A 2 21.20 -26.95 -8.03
C ASP A 2 21.11 -25.65 -8.82
N MET A 3 19.90 -25.27 -9.20
CA MET A 3 19.58 -23.99 -9.86
C MET A 3 18.80 -23.11 -8.87
N SER A 4 19.30 -22.98 -7.64
CA SER A 4 18.93 -21.88 -6.76
C SER A 4 19.80 -20.68 -7.11
N THR A 5 19.27 -19.79 -7.96
CA THR A 5 19.78 -18.42 -8.09
C THR A 5 18.70 -17.44 -7.66
N SER A 6 18.24 -17.51 -6.40
CA SER A 6 17.64 -16.32 -5.79
C SER A 6 18.80 -15.38 -5.46
N SER A 7 18.82 -14.19 -6.06
CA SER A 7 19.91 -13.24 -5.81
C SER A 7 19.88 -12.78 -4.34
N ALA A 8 21.05 -12.42 -3.79
CA ALA A 8 21.22 -12.00 -2.38
C ALA A 8 20.75 -10.55 -2.09
N GLY A 9 19.86 -9.99 -2.92
CA GLY A 9 19.38 -8.62 -2.76
C GLY A 9 18.50 -8.46 -1.51
N LEU A 10 18.75 -7.41 -0.72
CA LEU A 10 17.84 -6.99 0.35
C LEU A 10 17.61 -5.49 0.26
N LEU A 11 16.36 -5.10 0.01
CA LEU A 11 15.91 -3.73 0.23
C LEU A 11 15.42 -3.59 1.67
N GLN A 12 16.20 -2.92 2.52
CA GLN A 12 15.84 -2.71 3.93
C GLN A 12 15.36 -1.28 4.17
N ILE A 13 14.16 -1.14 4.72
CA ILE A 13 13.52 0.13 5.08
C ILE A 13 13.30 0.17 6.59
N SER A 14 14.14 0.93 7.29
CA SER A 14 14.09 1.03 8.76
C SER A 14 13.49 2.35 9.28
N GLY A 15 13.19 3.31 8.39
CA GLY A 15 12.72 4.64 8.79
C GLY A 15 12.63 5.63 7.62
N GLY A 16 12.30 6.89 7.96
CA GLY A 16 12.18 7.99 7.01
C GLY A 16 10.83 8.05 6.29
N THR A 17 10.69 9.06 5.43
CA THR A 17 9.54 9.21 4.50
C THR A 17 10.06 8.99 3.08
N ILE A 18 9.58 7.93 2.43
CA ILE A 18 10.00 7.53 1.08
C ILE A 18 8.79 7.67 0.17
N THR A 19 8.98 8.36 -0.96
CA THR A 19 7.97 8.44 -2.01
C THR A 19 8.57 7.95 -3.31
N VAL A 20 7.88 7.01 -3.94
CA VAL A 20 8.24 6.46 -5.25
C VAL A 20 7.13 6.82 -6.23
N ASN A 21 7.51 7.39 -7.36
CA ASN A 21 6.63 7.55 -8.52
C ASN A 21 7.27 6.79 -9.67
N ALA A 22 6.71 5.61 -9.99
CA ALA A 22 7.32 4.64 -10.88
C ALA A 22 6.51 4.47 -12.17
N SER A 23 7.22 4.42 -13.30
CA SER A 23 6.71 3.93 -14.58
C SER A 23 6.97 2.42 -14.77
N GLY A 24 8.00 1.88 -14.11
CA GLY A 24 8.29 0.46 -13.96
C GLY A 24 7.89 -0.05 -12.57
N ASP A 25 8.61 -1.03 -12.05
CA ASP A 25 8.38 -1.54 -10.70
C ASP A 25 8.62 -0.47 -9.63
N GLY A 26 7.82 -0.51 -8.58
CA GLY A 26 7.85 0.46 -7.48
C GLY A 26 8.99 0.18 -6.52
N LEU A 27 8.70 -0.56 -5.43
CA LEU A 27 9.78 -1.18 -4.65
C LEU A 27 10.19 -2.47 -5.36
N ASP A 28 11.41 -2.50 -5.89
CA ASP A 28 11.95 -3.58 -6.70
C ASP A 28 13.18 -4.19 -6.03
N SER A 29 13.15 -5.51 -5.81
CA SER A 29 14.31 -6.27 -5.39
C SER A 29 14.36 -7.64 -6.05
N ASN A 30 15.45 -7.96 -6.76
CA ASN A 30 15.77 -9.34 -7.18
C ASN A 30 16.05 -10.31 -5.98
N GLY A 31 15.71 -9.91 -4.75
CA GLY A 31 15.78 -10.71 -3.54
C GLY A 31 14.60 -10.37 -2.63
N SER A 32 14.84 -9.99 -1.38
CA SER A 32 13.75 -9.67 -0.42
C SER A 32 13.64 -8.19 -0.09
N ILE A 33 12.49 -7.81 0.43
CA ILE A 33 12.22 -6.50 1.03
C ILE A 33 11.94 -6.72 2.52
N ALA A 34 12.55 -5.91 3.37
CA ALA A 34 12.26 -5.91 4.81
C ALA A 34 11.93 -4.50 5.28
N MET A 35 10.79 -4.32 5.93
CA MET A 35 10.35 -3.02 6.44
C MET A 35 10.06 -3.08 7.95
N THR A 36 10.86 -2.34 8.73
CA THR A 36 10.72 -2.28 10.19
C THR A 36 10.22 -0.92 10.69
N GLY A 37 10.12 0.09 9.80
CA GLY A 37 9.69 1.43 10.15
C GLY A 37 9.58 2.35 8.93
N GLY A 38 9.24 3.61 9.18
CA GLY A 38 9.12 4.65 8.15
C GLY A 38 7.71 4.81 7.58
N THR A 39 7.58 5.71 6.61
CA THR A 39 6.37 5.95 5.82
C THR A 39 6.74 5.85 4.34
N VAL A 40 6.17 4.87 3.64
CA VAL A 40 6.47 4.58 2.24
C VAL A 40 5.20 4.76 1.41
N MET A 41 5.30 5.57 0.36
CA MET A 41 4.21 5.85 -0.57
C MET A 41 4.67 5.54 -1.99
N VAL A 42 4.10 4.52 -2.61
CA VAL A 42 4.42 4.11 -3.98
C VAL A 42 3.25 4.46 -4.90
N ASN A 43 3.54 5.20 -5.97
CA ASN A 43 2.60 5.55 -7.02
C ASN A 43 3.05 4.91 -8.34
N GLY A 44 2.24 3.99 -8.85
CA GLY A 44 2.52 3.24 -10.07
C GLY A 44 3.14 1.87 -9.83
N PRO A 45 3.39 1.11 -10.90
CA PRO A 45 3.21 1.51 -12.31
C PRO A 45 1.75 1.53 -12.75
N THR A 46 1.46 2.21 -13.87
CA THR A 46 0.15 2.11 -14.55
C THR A 46 0.08 0.93 -15.53
N ILE A 47 1.23 0.42 -15.97
CA ILE A 47 1.35 -0.72 -16.89
C ILE A 47 1.22 -2.06 -16.17
N SER A 48 0.64 -3.06 -16.83
CA SER A 48 0.23 -4.32 -16.22
C SER A 48 1.33 -5.38 -16.12
N ASN A 49 2.49 -5.18 -16.74
CA ASN A 49 3.60 -6.13 -16.74
C ASN A 49 4.65 -5.82 -15.66
N ASN A 50 4.35 -4.91 -14.73
CA ASN A 50 5.17 -4.48 -13.59
C ASN A 50 4.26 -4.29 -12.36
N GLY A 51 4.85 -4.28 -11.16
CA GLY A 51 4.16 -4.21 -9.87
C GLY A 51 4.55 -2.99 -9.04
N ALA A 52 3.64 -2.50 -8.19
CA ALA A 52 3.99 -1.46 -7.21
C ALA A 52 4.97 -2.00 -6.15
N LEU A 53 4.93 -3.31 -5.95
CA LEU A 53 5.87 -4.12 -5.19
C LEU A 53 6.33 -5.23 -6.13
N ASP A 54 7.63 -5.40 -6.28
CA ASP A 54 8.22 -6.49 -7.03
C ASP A 54 9.41 -7.06 -6.27
N TYR A 55 9.35 -8.34 -5.96
CA TYR A 55 10.43 -9.03 -5.27
C TYR A 55 10.44 -10.52 -5.61
N ASP A 56 11.64 -11.11 -5.63
CA ASP A 56 11.83 -12.54 -5.92
C ASP A 56 11.70 -13.43 -4.67
N GLY A 57 12.01 -12.86 -3.50
CA GLY A 57 12.06 -13.55 -2.22
C GLY A 57 10.82 -13.30 -1.37
N SER A 58 10.99 -12.54 -0.28
CA SER A 58 9.94 -12.20 0.67
C SER A 58 9.77 -10.69 0.79
N PHE A 59 8.58 -10.26 1.23
CA PHE A 59 8.39 -8.92 1.74
C PHE A 59 7.86 -8.99 3.17
N ASP A 60 8.78 -8.90 4.13
CA ASP A 60 8.49 -8.97 5.56
C ASP A 60 8.28 -7.57 6.15
N ILE A 61 7.10 -7.36 6.73
CA ILE A 61 6.74 -6.08 7.38
C ILE A 61 6.56 -6.30 8.88
N SER A 62 7.38 -5.62 9.68
CA SER A 62 7.26 -5.62 11.14
C SER A 62 7.01 -4.24 11.74
N GLY A 63 6.95 -3.19 10.91
CA GLY A 63 6.67 -1.83 11.38
C GLY A 63 6.59 -0.80 10.25
N GLY A 64 6.01 0.36 10.55
CA GLY A 64 5.89 1.49 9.64
C GLY A 64 4.60 1.49 8.80
N LEU A 65 4.42 2.53 8.00
CA LEU A 65 3.27 2.69 7.11
C LEU A 65 3.73 2.51 5.67
N ILE A 66 3.11 1.61 4.92
CA ILE A 66 3.26 1.53 3.46
C ILE A 66 1.90 1.63 2.78
N ILE A 67 1.84 2.46 1.74
CA ILE A 67 0.72 2.59 0.82
C ILE A 67 1.30 2.46 -0.58
N ALA A 68 0.96 1.38 -1.28
CA ALA A 68 1.41 1.13 -2.65
C ALA A 68 0.19 1.03 -3.57
N VAL A 69 0.14 1.92 -4.56
CA VAL A 69 -0.94 1.93 -5.57
C VAL A 69 -0.33 1.75 -6.95
N GLY A 70 -0.96 0.96 -7.80
CA GLY A 70 -0.46 0.69 -9.15
C GLY A 70 -1.45 -0.11 -9.97
N SER A 71 -0.99 -0.73 -11.06
CA SER A 71 -1.79 -1.62 -11.89
C SER A 71 -2.24 -2.86 -11.10
N SER A 72 -3.27 -3.56 -11.58
CA SER A 72 -3.68 -4.84 -11.01
C SER A 72 -3.09 -6.06 -11.72
N GLY A 73 -2.11 -5.87 -12.62
CA GLY A 73 -1.62 -6.94 -13.50
C GLY A 73 -0.63 -7.90 -12.83
N MET A 74 0.37 -7.35 -12.14
CA MET A 74 1.43 -8.10 -11.45
C MET A 74 1.46 -7.72 -9.96
N VAL A 75 0.30 -7.79 -9.30
CA VAL A 75 0.20 -7.38 -7.90
C VAL A 75 0.90 -8.39 -7.02
N GLN A 76 1.88 -7.92 -6.26
CA GLN A 76 2.43 -8.62 -5.10
C GLN A 76 1.90 -7.99 -3.80
N THR A 77 1.98 -8.75 -2.70
CA THR A 77 1.57 -8.36 -1.34
C THR A 77 2.74 -8.58 -0.37
N SER A 78 2.56 -8.41 0.93
CA SER A 78 3.55 -8.88 1.92
C SER A 78 3.52 -10.41 2.05
N SER A 79 4.60 -10.98 2.60
CA SER A 79 4.66 -12.39 2.97
C SER A 79 3.77 -12.69 4.18
N ASP A 80 3.18 -13.90 4.23
CA ASP A 80 2.26 -14.34 5.31
C ASP A 80 2.90 -14.29 6.72
N GLN A 81 4.23 -14.38 6.78
CA GLN A 81 5.02 -14.30 8.01
C GLN A 81 5.19 -12.87 8.54
N SER A 82 4.71 -11.86 7.81
CA SER A 82 4.77 -10.46 8.25
C SER A 82 4.07 -10.27 9.60
N ALA A 83 4.79 -9.68 10.55
CA ALA A 83 4.26 -9.41 11.89
C ALA A 83 3.21 -8.28 11.88
N GLN A 84 3.23 -7.40 10.88
CA GLN A 84 2.28 -6.31 10.70
C GLN A 84 1.24 -6.65 9.62
N ALA A 85 -0.04 -6.46 9.96
CA ALA A 85 -1.14 -6.71 9.04
C ALA A 85 -1.09 -5.79 7.80
N SER A 86 -1.53 -6.32 6.65
CA SER A 86 -1.60 -5.56 5.40
C SER A 86 -2.79 -5.98 4.55
N SER A 87 -3.46 -5.05 3.88
CA SER A 87 -4.59 -5.31 2.99
C SER A 87 -4.24 -5.02 1.54
N LEU A 88 -4.67 -5.90 0.64
CA LEU A 88 -4.72 -5.66 -0.79
C LEU A 88 -6.17 -5.49 -1.24
N MET A 89 -6.42 -4.50 -2.09
CA MET A 89 -7.67 -4.32 -2.80
C MET A 89 -7.40 -4.05 -4.28
N THR A 90 -8.21 -4.63 -5.16
CA THR A 90 -8.21 -4.32 -6.61
C THR A 90 -9.56 -3.81 -7.08
N TYR A 91 -9.55 -2.78 -7.93
CA TYR A 91 -10.74 -2.20 -8.54
C TYR A 91 -11.08 -2.93 -9.84
N PRO A 92 -12.37 -3.09 -10.17
CA PRO A 92 -12.78 -3.68 -11.45
C PRO A 92 -12.39 -2.82 -12.66
N THR A 93 -12.15 -1.53 -12.45
CA THR A 93 -11.70 -0.57 -13.46
C THR A 93 -10.60 0.32 -12.91
N THR A 94 -9.73 0.82 -13.78
CA THR A 94 -8.73 1.83 -13.42
C THR A 94 -9.40 3.06 -12.78
N GLN A 95 -8.81 3.53 -11.70
CA GLN A 95 -9.17 4.75 -10.99
C GLN A 95 -8.26 5.90 -11.47
N ALA A 96 -8.82 7.10 -11.59
CA ALA A 96 -8.07 8.26 -12.02
C ALA A 96 -7.03 8.70 -10.98
N ALA A 97 -5.92 9.29 -11.44
CA ALA A 97 -5.00 10.02 -10.59
C ALA A 97 -5.74 11.11 -9.79
N GLY A 98 -5.33 11.35 -8.55
CA GLY A 98 -5.99 12.31 -7.66
C GLY A 98 -7.35 11.85 -7.10
N LEU A 99 -7.81 10.62 -7.40
CA LEU A 99 -8.95 10.05 -6.71
C LEU A 99 -8.47 9.45 -5.38
N MET A 100 -8.81 10.11 -4.27
CA MET A 100 -8.31 9.76 -2.94
C MET A 100 -8.67 8.32 -2.53
N VAL A 101 -7.72 7.64 -1.91
CA VAL A 101 -7.92 6.38 -1.19
C VAL A 101 -8.04 6.73 0.29
N HIS A 102 -9.16 6.38 0.90
CA HIS A 102 -9.38 6.60 2.33
C HIS A 102 -9.72 5.30 3.04
N LEU A 103 -9.04 5.02 4.15
CA LEU A 103 -9.31 3.88 5.01
C LEU A 103 -9.60 4.39 6.42
N GLU A 104 -10.72 3.97 6.99
CA GLU A 104 -11.09 4.27 8.37
C GLU A 104 -11.41 2.99 9.15
N ASP A 105 -11.27 3.03 10.47
CA ASP A 105 -11.76 1.98 11.36
C ASP A 105 -13.29 2.07 11.59
N HIS A 106 -13.83 1.12 12.35
CA HIS A 106 -15.27 1.08 12.69
C HIS A 106 -15.78 2.29 13.48
N ASN A 107 -14.90 3.09 14.08
CA ASN A 107 -15.24 4.31 14.82
C ASN A 107 -15.11 5.57 13.95
N GLY A 108 -14.79 5.42 12.66
CA GLY A 108 -14.51 6.55 11.77
C GLY A 108 -13.14 7.17 12.00
N LYS A 109 -12.23 6.49 12.71
CA LYS A 109 -10.84 6.96 12.83
C LYS A 109 -10.14 6.77 11.49
N ASN A 110 -9.64 7.87 10.93
CA ASN A 110 -8.79 7.87 9.75
C ASN A 110 -7.51 7.03 10.01
N ILE A 111 -7.32 5.99 9.21
CA ILE A 111 -6.08 5.19 9.16
C ILE A 111 -5.17 5.71 8.06
N ILE A 112 -5.72 5.94 6.86
CA ILE A 112 -5.01 6.61 5.75
C ILE A 112 -5.97 7.50 4.96
N SER A 113 -5.44 8.62 4.48
CA SER A 113 -6.08 9.47 3.46
C SER A 113 -5.02 9.83 2.44
N PHE A 114 -4.92 9.04 1.38
CA PHE A 114 -3.85 9.13 0.40
C PHE A 114 -4.38 9.61 -0.94
N LEU A 115 -3.67 10.52 -1.59
CA LEU A 115 -3.99 11.08 -2.89
C LEU A 115 -2.98 10.55 -3.93
N PRO A 116 -3.30 9.47 -4.65
CA PRO A 116 -2.43 8.92 -5.69
C PRO A 116 -2.02 9.94 -6.75
N ALA A 117 -0.74 9.99 -7.07
CA ALA A 117 -0.19 10.85 -8.12
C ALA A 117 -0.45 10.29 -9.53
N ASN A 118 -0.64 8.96 -9.64
CA ASN A 118 -0.87 8.25 -10.89
C ASN A 118 -2.24 7.57 -10.88
N GLU A 119 -2.72 7.17 -12.05
CA GLU A 119 -3.84 6.23 -12.16
C GLU A 119 -3.47 4.90 -11.48
N TYR A 120 -4.47 4.22 -10.93
CA TYR A 120 -4.24 3.00 -10.16
C TYR A 120 -5.44 2.06 -10.27
N GLN A 121 -5.20 0.78 -10.09
CA GLN A 121 -6.22 -0.26 -10.08
C GLN A 121 -6.03 -1.22 -8.89
N SER A 122 -4.89 -1.18 -8.21
CA SER A 122 -4.63 -1.88 -6.96
C SER A 122 -4.21 -0.89 -5.87
N VAL A 123 -4.49 -1.27 -4.62
CA VAL A 123 -4.07 -0.57 -3.41
C VAL A 123 -3.65 -1.60 -2.38
N PHE A 124 -2.36 -1.59 -2.03
CA PHE A 124 -1.80 -2.33 -0.92
C PHE A 124 -1.50 -1.37 0.24
N ILE A 125 -1.95 -1.71 1.45
CA ILE A 125 -1.75 -0.91 2.65
C ILE A 125 -1.28 -1.80 3.79
N SER A 126 -0.18 -1.46 4.45
CA SER A 126 0.16 -1.97 5.77
C SER A 126 0.37 -0.81 6.73
N SER A 127 -0.16 -0.92 7.95
CA SER A 127 -0.06 0.12 8.96
C SER A 127 -0.07 -0.52 10.36
N PRO A 128 0.67 0.05 11.34
CA PRO A 128 0.62 -0.40 12.73
C PRO A 128 -0.77 -0.21 13.36
N GLU A 129 -1.66 0.55 12.72
CA GLU A 129 -3.03 0.76 13.18
C GLU A 129 -4.00 -0.33 12.70
N LEU A 130 -3.57 -1.19 11.78
CA LEU A 130 -4.34 -2.36 11.36
C LEU A 130 -4.23 -3.46 12.42
N LYS A 131 -5.38 -3.88 12.93
CA LYS A 131 -5.51 -4.85 14.02
C LYS A 131 -6.27 -6.07 13.53
N LYS A 132 -5.82 -7.23 13.98
CA LYS A 132 -6.54 -8.50 13.81
C LYS A 132 -7.97 -8.38 14.36
N ASP A 133 -8.91 -9.09 13.72
CA ASP A 133 -10.31 -9.19 14.13
C ASP A 133 -11.05 -7.83 14.18
N SER A 134 -10.46 -6.79 13.57
CA SER A 134 -11.08 -5.47 13.41
C SER A 134 -11.61 -5.30 11.99
N SER A 135 -12.60 -4.42 11.85
CA SER A 135 -13.17 -4.05 10.56
C SER A 135 -12.73 -2.65 10.15
N TYR A 136 -12.42 -2.51 8.87
CA TYR A 136 -12.04 -1.25 8.24
C TYR A 136 -12.92 -1.00 7.02
N THR A 137 -13.16 0.27 6.70
CA THR A 137 -13.93 0.65 5.52
C THR A 137 -13.05 1.42 4.55
N LEU A 138 -12.93 0.91 3.32
CA LEU A 138 -12.22 1.59 2.24
C LEU A 138 -13.21 2.45 1.44
N TYR A 139 -12.81 3.69 1.18
CA TYR A 139 -13.52 4.65 0.34
C TYR A 139 -12.63 5.13 -0.80
N SER A 140 -13.28 5.52 -1.89
CA SER A 140 -12.64 6.15 -3.05
C SER A 140 -13.22 7.55 -3.28
N GLY A 141 -12.35 8.50 -3.66
CA GLY A 141 -12.68 9.91 -3.84
C GLY A 141 -12.91 10.64 -2.51
N GLY A 142 -13.65 11.74 -2.57
CA GLY A 142 -13.81 12.66 -1.44
C GLY A 142 -12.66 13.64 -1.30
N SER A 143 -12.53 14.22 -0.11
CA SER A 143 -11.51 15.23 0.20
C SER A 143 -11.11 15.15 1.68
N SER A 144 -9.92 15.64 2.00
CA SER A 144 -9.45 15.81 3.37
C SER A 144 -9.09 17.27 3.64
N THR A 145 -9.42 17.77 4.83
CA THR A 145 -8.97 19.10 5.31
C THR A 145 -7.57 19.08 5.89
N GLY A 146 -6.93 17.91 5.95
CA GLY A 146 -5.61 17.73 6.55
C GLY A 146 -4.47 18.38 5.78
N SER A 147 -3.30 18.44 6.40
CA SER A 147 -2.07 18.84 5.74
C SER A 147 -1.60 17.75 4.79
N ASN A 148 -1.34 18.10 3.54
CA ASN A 148 -0.82 17.19 2.53
C ASN A 148 0.71 17.04 2.69
N GLU A 149 1.15 15.85 3.09
CA GLU A 149 2.55 15.43 3.12
C GLU A 149 2.82 14.44 1.99
N VAL A 150 3.13 14.96 0.81
CA VAL A 150 3.49 14.17 -0.39
C VAL A 150 2.42 13.13 -0.77
N GLY A 151 1.16 13.56 -0.78
CA GLY A 151 -0.02 12.76 -1.10
C GLY A 151 -0.72 12.19 0.13
N LEU A 152 -0.03 12.00 1.26
CA LEU A 152 -0.65 11.53 2.50
C LEU A 152 -1.17 12.71 3.33
N TYR A 153 -2.48 12.75 3.54
CA TYR A 153 -3.13 13.76 4.35
C TYR A 153 -3.15 13.37 5.82
N LYS A 154 -2.72 14.29 6.69
CA LYS A 154 -2.69 14.12 8.16
C LYS A 154 -3.46 15.21 8.88
N ASN A 155 -3.90 14.93 10.11
CA ASN A 155 -4.51 15.91 11.03
C ASN A 155 -5.72 16.67 10.46
N GLY A 156 -6.61 15.98 9.75
CA GLY A 156 -7.83 16.58 9.21
C GLY A 156 -8.98 15.59 9.09
N GLU A 157 -10.10 16.11 8.63
CA GLU A 157 -11.34 15.36 8.46
C GLU A 157 -11.50 14.93 7.01
N TYR A 158 -11.82 13.66 6.81
CA TYR A 158 -12.21 13.12 5.52
C TYR A 158 -13.70 13.29 5.29
N LYS A 159 -14.12 13.62 4.06
CA LYS A 159 -15.54 13.68 3.69
C LYS A 159 -15.81 13.44 2.20
N GLY A 160 -17.00 12.92 1.93
CA GLY A 160 -17.64 13.00 0.62
C GLY A 160 -17.18 11.98 -0.43
N GLY A 161 -16.45 10.93 -0.05
CA GLY A 161 -16.16 9.83 -0.98
C GLY A 161 -17.14 8.68 -0.89
N THR A 162 -16.95 7.72 -1.80
CA THR A 162 -17.85 6.59 -2.00
C THR A 162 -17.30 5.37 -1.28
N LYS A 163 -18.13 4.73 -0.46
CA LYS A 163 -17.79 3.46 0.19
C LYS A 163 -17.57 2.38 -0.86
N ILE A 164 -16.42 1.72 -0.81
CA ILE A 164 -16.06 0.65 -1.74
C ILE A 164 -16.28 -0.71 -1.11
N VAL A 165 -15.67 -0.97 0.06
CA VAL A 165 -15.74 -2.28 0.71
C VAL A 165 -15.51 -2.17 2.22
N ASN A 166 -16.15 -3.07 2.97
CA ASN A 166 -15.80 -3.33 4.36
C ASN A 166 -14.80 -4.49 4.38
N LEU A 167 -13.59 -4.21 4.82
CA LEU A 167 -12.53 -5.19 4.98
C LEU A 167 -12.63 -5.78 6.40
N LYS A 168 -12.85 -7.08 6.50
CA LYS A 168 -12.71 -7.81 7.77
C LYS A 168 -11.37 -8.52 7.77
N TRP A 169 -10.54 -8.20 8.75
CA TRP A 169 -9.23 -8.84 8.88
C TRP A 169 -9.37 -10.20 9.56
N LEU A 170 -9.52 -11.24 8.73
CA LEU A 170 -9.38 -12.65 9.11
C LEU A 170 -7.98 -13.07 8.64
N LEU A 171 -7.18 -13.67 9.53
CA LEU A 171 -5.83 -14.13 9.17
C LEU A 171 -5.86 -15.06 7.94
N GLY A 172 -4.84 -14.94 7.09
CA GLY A 172 -4.23 -16.06 6.37
C GLY A 172 -3.17 -16.70 7.24
#